data_AF-A0A3B3S4F1-F1
#
_entry.id   AF-A0A3B3S4F1-F1
#
_cell.length_a   1.000
_cell.length_b   1.000
_cell.length_c   1.000
_cell.angle_alpha   90.00
_cell.angle_beta   90.00
_cell.angle_gamma   90.00
#
_symmetry.space_group_name_H-M   'P 1'
#
loop_
_entity.id
_entity.type
_entity.pdbx_description
1 polymer ?
#
loop_
_entity_poly.entity_id
_entity_poly.type
_entity_poly.pdbx_seq_one_letter_code
_entity_poly.pdbx_strand_id
1 'polypeptide(L)'
;SDIKRECLLKALAVYLGEDPTTLVTEYLDVHNDDAQQSTGATVLGIYVIRCEGAEARDSYQDVGIIVEGLTVLQNLRSVAHACALMLGLAYALNLAYPDGLKYTFEVLQKLLLELEPTRLSKKVQVLKNKLLE
;
A
#
# COMPACT_ATOMS: atom_id res chain seq x y z
N SER A 1 5.46 -8.47 13.85
CA SER A 1 6.62 -7.99 13.08
C SER A 1 6.11 -7.22 11.87
N ASP A 2 6.94 -6.37 11.26
CA ASP A 2 6.60 -5.63 10.05
C ASP A 2 6.21 -6.56 8.89
N ILE A 3 6.93 -7.68 8.73
CA ILE A 3 6.61 -8.73 7.76
C ILE A 3 5.17 -9.24 7.92
N LYS A 4 4.72 -9.53 9.16
CA LYS A 4 3.34 -9.99 9.39
C LYS A 4 2.30 -8.92 9.00
N ARG A 5 2.60 -7.64 9.25
CA ARG A 5 1.69 -6.53 8.90
C ARG A 5 1.61 -6.33 7.40
N GLU A 6 2.74 -6.39 6.70
CA GLU A 6 2.79 -6.36 5.24
C GLU A 6 2.00 -7.53 4.63
N CYS A 7 2.22 -8.76 5.12
CA CYS A 7 1.47 -9.93 4.66
C CYS A 7 -0.03 -9.76 4.85
N LEU A 8 -0.47 -9.20 5.99
CA LEU A 8 -1.88 -8.93 6.25
C LEU A 8 -2.46 -7.88 5.28
N LEU A 9 -1.70 -6.82 4.97
CA LEU A 9 -2.13 -5.80 4.02
C LEU A 9 -2.26 -6.37 2.59
N LYS A 10 -1.28 -7.18 2.15
CA LYS A 10 -1.34 -7.88 0.85
C LYS A 10 -2.50 -8.89 0.83
N ALA A 11 -2.70 -9.66 1.90
CA ALA A 11 -3.79 -10.62 2.00
C ALA A 11 -5.18 -9.95 2.01
N LEU A 12 -5.31 -8.75 2.59
CA LEU A 12 -6.54 -7.97 2.57
C LEU A 12 -6.93 -7.59 1.13
N ALA A 13 -5.98 -7.09 0.33
CA ALA A 13 -6.22 -6.79 -1.08
C ALA A 13 -6.69 -8.04 -1.84
N VAL A 14 -5.99 -9.16 -1.67
CA VAL A 14 -6.37 -10.45 -2.27
C VAL A 14 -7.79 -10.86 -1.86
N TYR A 15 -8.12 -10.77 -0.57
CA TYR A 15 -9.44 -11.11 -0.06
C TYR A 15 -10.56 -10.27 -0.69
N LEU A 16 -10.29 -8.99 -0.95
CA LEU A 16 -11.24 -8.07 -1.56
C LEU A 16 -11.30 -8.22 -3.09
N GLY A 17 -10.50 -9.13 -3.67
CA GLY A 17 -10.39 -9.36 -5.11
C GLY A 17 -9.63 -8.24 -5.83
N GLU A 18 -8.67 -7.64 -5.14
CA GLU A 18 -7.78 -6.60 -5.64
C GLU A 18 -6.35 -7.16 -5.78
N ASP A 19 -5.55 -6.55 -6.65
CA ASP A 19 -4.19 -7.01 -6.93
C ASP A 19 -3.22 -6.42 -5.88
N PRO A 20 -2.60 -7.24 -5.02
CA PRO A 20 -1.69 -6.76 -3.98
C PRO A 20 -0.40 -6.10 -4.53
N THR A 21 -0.05 -6.34 -5.80
CA THR A 21 1.11 -5.70 -6.44
C THR A 21 0.87 -4.22 -6.76
N THR A 22 -0.40 -3.81 -6.82
CA THR A 22 -0.77 -2.39 -6.98
C THR A 22 -0.55 -1.60 -5.69
N LEU A 23 -0.45 -2.27 -4.53
CA LEU A 23 -0.18 -1.63 -3.25
C LEU A 23 1.32 -1.37 -3.07
N VAL A 24 2.14 -2.33 -3.49
CA VAL A 24 3.60 -2.32 -3.33
C VAL A 24 4.23 -2.75 -4.64
N THR A 25 4.91 -1.82 -5.30
CA THR A 25 5.74 -2.11 -6.47
C THR A 25 7.15 -2.44 -6.02
N GLU A 26 7.68 -3.58 -6.48
CA GLU A 26 8.99 -4.07 -6.09
C GLU A 26 10.00 -3.85 -7.22
N TYR A 27 11.16 -3.30 -6.87
CA TYR A 27 12.28 -3.04 -7.76
C TYR A 27 13.55 -3.70 -7.22
N LEU A 28 14.48 -4.03 -8.12
CA LEU A 28 15.81 -4.50 -7.77
C LEU A 28 16.79 -3.32 -7.77
N ASP A 29 17.76 -3.29 -6.84
CA ASP A 29 18.70 -2.16 -6.73
C ASP A 29 19.54 -1.92 -7.99
N VAL A 30 19.82 -3.00 -8.73
CA VAL A 30 20.53 -2.98 -10.01
C VAL A 30 19.74 -2.26 -11.11
N HIS A 31 18.46 -1.96 -10.88
CA HIS A 31 17.53 -1.30 -11.80
C HIS A 31 16.99 0.00 -11.19
N ASN A 32 17.73 0.66 -10.29
CA ASN A 32 17.26 1.88 -9.64
C ASN A 32 16.89 3.00 -10.65
N ASP A 33 17.60 3.08 -11.77
CA ASP A 33 17.28 4.01 -12.86
C ASP A 33 15.96 3.65 -13.58
N ASP A 34 15.58 2.37 -13.62
CA ASP A 34 14.30 1.91 -14.19
C ASP A 34 13.13 2.17 -13.24
N ALA A 35 13.36 2.09 -11.92
CA ALA A 35 12.37 2.43 -10.90
C ALA A 35 11.93 3.90 -10.97
N GLN A 36 12.86 4.80 -11.35
CA GLN A 36 12.55 6.20 -11.61
C GLN A 36 11.82 6.43 -12.93
N GLN A 37 11.94 5.53 -13.92
CA GLN A 37 11.28 5.65 -15.23
C GLN A 37 9.90 4.98 -15.26
N SER A 38 9.67 3.92 -14.49
CA SER A 38 8.40 3.16 -14.45
C SER A 38 7.29 3.82 -13.63
N THR A 39 7.63 4.85 -12.85
CA THR A 39 6.71 5.50 -11.90
C THR A 39 5.80 6.55 -12.53
N GLY A 40 6.04 6.96 -13.78
CA GLY A 40 5.31 8.04 -14.44
C GLY A 40 3.79 7.85 -14.58
N ALA A 41 3.26 6.64 -14.41
CA ALA A 41 1.82 6.35 -14.41
C ALA A 41 1.20 6.17 -13.00
N THR A 42 2.01 6.16 -11.94
CA THR A 42 1.55 5.91 -10.57
C THR A 42 1.01 7.19 -9.93
N VAL A 43 -0.31 7.24 -9.71
CA VAL A 43 -0.95 8.37 -9.00
C VAL A 43 -0.61 8.36 -7.52
N LEU A 44 -0.65 7.19 -6.87
CA LEU A 44 -0.31 7.00 -5.47
C LEU A 44 0.12 5.54 -5.26
N GLY A 45 1.29 5.30 -4.67
CA GLY A 45 1.77 3.94 -4.43
C GLY A 45 2.99 3.85 -3.52
N ILE A 46 3.31 2.64 -3.09
CA ILE A 46 4.52 2.34 -2.31
C ILE A 46 5.49 1.61 -3.22
N TYR A 47 6.76 2.00 -3.17
CA TYR A 47 7.82 1.19 -3.75
C TYR A 47 8.67 0.53 -2.67
N VAL A 48 9.28 -0.59 -3.03
CA VAL A 48 10.32 -1.24 -2.25
C VAL A 48 11.49 -1.59 -3.16
N ILE A 49 12.71 -1.44 -2.65
CA ILE A 49 13.94 -1.84 -3.35
C ILE A 49 14.54 -3.05 -2.62
N ARG A 50 14.81 -4.12 -3.35
CA ARG A 50 15.55 -5.28 -2.85
C ARG A 50 16.95 -5.34 -3.45
N CYS A 51 17.91 -5.76 -2.61
CA CYS A 51 19.21 -6.17 -3.10
C CYS A 51 19.07 -7.41 -4.00
N GLU A 52 19.87 -7.48 -5.06
CA GLU A 52 19.94 -8.68 -5.89
C GLU A 52 20.35 -9.91 -5.04
N GLY A 53 19.65 -11.03 -5.21
CA GLY A 53 19.88 -12.26 -4.45
C GLY A 53 19.32 -12.26 -3.02
N ALA A 54 18.61 -11.21 -2.60
CA ALA A 54 17.92 -11.19 -1.31
C ALA A 54 16.72 -12.17 -1.30
N GLU A 55 16.53 -12.87 -0.19
CA GLU A 55 15.38 -13.73 0.05
C GLU A 55 14.13 -12.93 0.36
N ALA A 56 12.95 -13.52 0.19
CA ALA A 56 11.67 -12.85 0.45
C ALA A 56 11.52 -12.31 1.88
N ARG A 57 12.26 -12.87 2.84
CA ARG A 57 12.25 -12.50 4.26
C ARG A 57 13.26 -11.42 4.61
N ASP A 58 14.20 -11.14 3.72
CA ASP A 58 15.22 -10.13 3.96
C ASP A 58 14.58 -8.74 3.93
N SER A 59 15.19 -7.83 4.68
CA SER A 59 14.77 -6.43 4.71
C SER A 59 14.97 -5.78 3.34
N TYR A 60 14.03 -4.91 2.97
CA TYR A 60 14.20 -4.02 1.83
C TYR A 60 15.37 -3.06 2.08
N GLN A 61 16.09 -2.74 1.01
CA GLN A 61 17.12 -1.70 1.01
C GLN A 61 16.48 -0.31 1.14
N ASP A 62 15.35 -0.10 0.48
CA ASP A 62 14.55 1.11 0.60
C ASP A 62 13.05 0.79 0.55
N VAL A 63 12.27 1.63 1.22
CA VAL A 63 10.81 1.68 1.13
C VAL A 63 10.41 3.14 1.01
N GLY A 64 9.56 3.47 0.04
CA GLY A 64 9.12 4.84 -0.14
C GLY A 64 7.74 4.97 -0.75
N ILE A 65 7.30 6.21 -0.91
CA ILE A 65 5.96 6.57 -1.41
C ILE A 65 6.14 7.41 -2.66
N ILE A 66 5.37 7.06 -3.70
CA ILE A 66 5.26 7.79 -4.94
C ILE A 66 3.90 8.47 -5.00
N VAL A 67 3.88 9.73 -5.40
CA VAL A 67 2.68 10.50 -5.73
C VAL A 67 2.89 11.13 -7.10
N GLU A 68 1.98 10.89 -8.03
CA GLU A 68 2.04 11.40 -9.41
C GLU A 68 3.39 11.16 -10.09
N GLY A 69 3.95 9.96 -9.89
CA GLY A 69 5.25 9.55 -10.41
C GLY A 69 6.48 10.17 -9.73
N LEU A 70 6.30 10.95 -8.67
CA LEU A 70 7.39 11.52 -7.90
C LEU A 70 7.55 10.81 -6.55
N THR A 71 8.78 10.44 -6.21
CA THR A 71 9.11 9.97 -4.87
C THR A 71 8.97 11.12 -3.87
N VAL A 72 7.96 11.04 -2.99
CA VAL A 72 7.68 12.06 -1.97
C VAL A 72 8.27 11.70 -0.61
N LEU A 73 8.41 10.40 -0.31
CA LEU A 73 9.06 9.88 0.89
C LEU A 73 9.90 8.66 0.54
N GLN A 74 11.03 8.50 1.23
CA GLN A 74 12.01 7.43 1.05
C GLN A 74 12.65 7.08 2.41
N ASN A 75 13.42 5.99 2.46
CA ASN A 75 14.06 5.44 3.66
C ASN A 75 13.06 5.13 4.78
N LEU A 76 11.87 4.64 4.41
CA LEU A 76 10.83 4.29 5.36
C LEU A 76 11.11 2.94 6.01
N ARG A 77 10.70 2.82 7.28
CA ARG A 77 11.00 1.64 8.11
C ARG A 77 10.41 0.33 7.57
N SER A 78 9.21 0.37 7.01
CA SER A 78 8.50 -0.82 6.53
C SER A 78 7.35 -0.44 5.61
N VAL A 79 6.85 -1.41 4.84
CA VAL A 79 5.64 -1.25 4.02
C VAL A 79 4.44 -0.84 4.88
N ALA A 80 4.27 -1.42 6.06
CA ALA A 80 3.15 -1.06 6.94
C ALA A 80 3.24 0.40 7.41
N HIS A 81 4.45 0.89 7.68
CA HIS A 81 4.68 2.29 8.01
C HIS A 81 4.41 3.20 6.81
N ALA A 82 4.87 2.81 5.61
CA ALA A 82 4.58 3.52 4.37
C ALA A 82 3.07 3.59 4.08
N CYS A 83 2.32 2.50 4.29
CA CYS A 83 0.86 2.51 4.17
C CYS A 83 0.20 3.53 5.11
N ALA A 84 0.62 3.59 6.38
CA ALA A 84 0.07 4.54 7.34
C ALA A 84 0.35 5.99 6.93
N LEU A 85 1.58 6.29 6.49
CA LEU A 85 1.94 7.62 5.98
C LEU A 85 1.20 7.97 4.69
N MET A 86 1.05 7.01 3.77
CA MET A 86 0.33 7.18 2.52
C MET A 86 -1.14 7.52 2.77
N LEU A 87 -1.81 6.88 3.73
CA LEU A 87 -3.18 7.23 4.16
C LEU A 87 -3.24 8.66 4.68
N GLY A 88 -2.28 9.05 5.52
CA GLY A 88 -2.18 10.41 6.05
C GLY A 88 -1.96 11.45 4.96
N LEU A 89 -1.07 11.18 3.99
CA LEU A 89 -0.83 12.03 2.84
C LEU A 89 -2.06 12.15 1.95
N ALA A 90 -2.72 11.03 1.63
CA ALA A 90 -3.94 11.03 0.82
C ALA A 90 -5.03 11.88 1.47
N TYR A 91 -5.18 11.77 2.80
CA TYR A 91 -6.12 12.61 3.54
C TYR A 91 -5.71 14.09 3.56
N ALA A 92 -4.46 14.40 3.93
CA ALA A 92 -3.98 15.77 4.08
C ALA A 92 -3.97 16.55 2.75
N LEU A 93 -3.72 15.86 1.64
CA LEU A 93 -3.64 16.42 0.30
C LEU A 93 -4.91 16.20 -0.53
N ASN A 94 -5.95 15.59 0.05
CA ASN A 94 -7.21 15.24 -0.62
C ASN A 94 -6.99 14.46 -1.95
N LEU A 95 -6.08 13.49 -1.92
CA LEU A 95 -5.79 12.63 -3.07
C LEU A 95 -6.86 11.55 -3.21
N ALA A 96 -7.16 11.19 -4.46
CA ALA A 96 -7.94 9.99 -4.74
C ALA A 96 -7.09 8.75 -4.48
N TYR A 97 -7.72 7.71 -3.91
CA TYR A 97 -7.08 6.40 -3.81
C TYR A 97 -7.03 5.71 -5.18
N PRO A 98 -6.02 4.85 -5.43
CA PRO A 98 -5.95 4.06 -6.65
C PRO A 98 -7.20 3.20 -6.85
N ASP A 99 -7.79 3.24 -8.05
CA ASP A 99 -9.00 2.48 -8.39
C ASP A 99 -8.84 0.96 -8.18
N GLY A 100 -7.62 0.45 -8.39
CA GLY A 100 -7.27 -0.95 -8.20
C GLY A 100 -7.32 -1.44 -6.74
N LEU A 101 -7.36 -0.50 -5.77
CA LEU A 101 -7.32 -0.78 -4.33
C LEU A 101 -8.48 -0.14 -3.56
N LYS A 102 -9.54 0.29 -4.25
CA LYS A 102 -10.64 1.06 -3.66
C LYS A 102 -11.25 0.41 -2.41
N TYR A 103 -11.40 -0.92 -2.38
CA TYR A 103 -11.97 -1.64 -1.25
C TYR A 103 -10.97 -1.78 -0.11
N THR A 104 -9.68 -2.02 -0.43
CA THR A 104 -8.62 -2.03 0.57
C THR A 104 -8.56 -0.68 1.28
N PHE A 105 -8.55 0.42 0.53
CA PHE A 105 -8.56 1.77 1.11
C PHE A 105 -9.86 2.10 1.84
N GLU A 106 -11.02 1.59 1.37
CA GLU A 106 -12.27 1.69 2.12
C GLU A 106 -12.18 1.03 3.51
N VAL A 107 -11.56 -0.16 3.60
CA VAL A 107 -11.30 -0.83 4.89
C VAL A 107 -10.39 0.02 5.76
N LEU A 108 -9.25 0.47 5.23
CA LEU A 108 -8.28 1.26 5.99
C LEU A 108 -8.91 2.56 6.51
N GLN A 109 -9.63 3.29 5.67
CA GLN A 109 -10.23 4.57 6.04
C GLN A 109 -11.42 4.41 6.98
N LYS A 110 -12.35 3.50 6.70
CA LYS A 110 -13.65 3.44 7.41
C LYS A 110 -13.66 2.48 8.59
N LEU A 111 -12.87 1.40 8.54
CA LEU A 111 -12.81 0.43 9.63
C LEU A 111 -11.64 0.67 10.58
N LEU A 112 -10.48 1.10 10.08
CA LEU A 112 -9.31 1.32 10.94
C LEU A 112 -9.18 2.76 11.43
N LEU A 113 -9.43 3.75 10.56
CA LEU A 113 -9.33 5.17 10.92
C LEU A 113 -10.68 5.78 11.36
N GLU A 114 -11.79 5.05 11.20
CA GLU A 114 -13.15 5.49 11.55
C GLU A 114 -13.55 6.84 10.94
N LEU A 115 -12.96 7.20 9.78
CA LEU A 115 -13.05 8.57 9.22
C LEU A 115 -14.40 8.92 8.57
N GLU A 116 -15.33 7.96 8.44
CA GLU A 116 -16.66 8.23 7.91
C GLU A 116 -17.72 7.24 8.44
N PRO A 117 -18.89 7.72 8.90
CA PRO A 117 -20.05 6.86 9.18
C PRO A 117 -20.82 6.44 7.91
N THR A 118 -20.19 6.51 6.72
CA THR A 118 -20.86 6.21 5.44
C THR A 118 -21.06 4.71 5.23
N ARG A 119 -22.03 4.36 4.37
CA ARG A 119 -22.32 2.96 4.01
C ARG A 119 -21.07 2.29 3.44
N LEU A 120 -20.64 1.22 4.12
CA LEU A 120 -19.64 0.30 3.62
C LEU A 120 -20.14 -0.39 2.35
N SER A 121 -19.26 -0.63 1.37
CA SER A 121 -19.57 -1.50 0.24
C SER A 121 -19.93 -2.92 0.72
N LYS A 122 -20.72 -3.65 -0.07
CA LYS A 122 -21.14 -5.02 0.28
C LYS A 122 -19.96 -5.93 0.63
N LYS A 123 -18.84 -5.81 -0.09
CA LYS A 123 -17.61 -6.57 0.18
C LYS A 123 -17.05 -6.26 1.56
N VAL A 124 -16.93 -4.97 1.90
CA VAL A 124 -16.39 -4.53 3.19
C VAL A 124 -17.36 -4.83 4.35
N GLN A 125 -18.68 -4.80 4.11
CA GLN A 125 -19.68 -5.25 5.08
C GLN A 125 -19.53 -6.73 5.44
N VAL A 126 -19.36 -7.58 4.43
CA VAL A 126 -19.15 -9.03 4.65
C VAL A 126 -17.87 -9.26 5.45
N LEU A 127 -16.79 -8.55 5.11
CA LEU A 127 -15.54 -8.62 5.88
C LEU A 127 -15.76 -8.18 7.33
N LYS A 128 -16.37 -7.01 7.55
CA LYS A 128 -16.65 -6.48 8.90
C LYS A 128 -17.43 -7.49 9.74
N ASN A 129 -18.48 -8.09 9.19
CA ASN A 129 -19.28 -9.08 9.91
C ASN A 129 -18.43 -10.29 10.31
N LYS A 130 -17.59 -10.81 9.40
CA LYS A 130 -16.69 -11.93 9.67
C LYS A 130 -15.60 -11.65 10.71
N LEU A 131 -15.23 -10.38 10.90
CA LEU A 131 -14.27 -9.96 11.92
C LEU A 131 -14.89 -9.82 13.32
N LEU A 132 -16.22 -9.70 13.38
CA LEU A 132 -17.00 -9.54 14.62
C LEU A 132 -17.69 -10.84 15.05
N GLU A 133 -17.65 -11.88 14.21
CA GLU A 133 -17.98 -13.27 14.55
C GLU A 133 -16.88 -13.89 15.42
#